data_AF-A0A840VUX3-F1
#
_entry.id   AF-A0A840VUX3-F1
#
_cell.length_a   1.000
_cell.length_b   1.000
_cell.length_c   1.000
_cell.angle_alpha   90.00
_cell.angle_beta   90.00
_cell.angle_gamma   90.00
#
_symmetry.space_group_name_H-M   'P 1'
#
loop_
_entity.id
_entity.type
_entity.pdbx_description
1 polymer ?
#
loop_
_entity_poly.entity_id
_entity_poly.type
_entity_poly.pdbx_seq_one_letter_code
_entity_poly.pdbx_strand_id
1 'polypeptide(L)'
;MIDDLLRDIAERPVDLSDPNAMAELRQARPPMEEAGVAAEAAAALDALLDAYETGGSPTREEVRDIFRAYPSFRWAAHLPRAWNSEGEFRRRLVHVSAMDQGADPRDELMTIWWLCNRARECGIDVEPVLREVADLSSDADLYGFGSMQMLIMRGLEEHDLG
;
A
#
# COMPACT_ATOMS: atom_id res chain seq x y z
N MET A 1 11.45 -13.76 12.01
CA MET A 1 10.10 -13.28 11.65
C MET A 1 10.13 -12.83 10.18
N ILE A 2 9.01 -12.76 9.45
CA ILE A 2 9.03 -12.31 8.02
C ILE A 2 9.73 -10.95 7.87
N ASP A 3 9.41 -10.02 8.78
CA ASP A 3 10.02 -8.68 8.82
C ASP A 3 11.55 -8.73 8.96
N ASP A 4 12.09 -9.55 9.85
CA ASP A 4 13.54 -9.70 10.04
C ASP A 4 14.26 -10.20 8.77
N LEU A 5 13.63 -11.11 8.01
CA LEU A 5 14.20 -11.63 6.77
C LEU A 5 14.19 -10.58 5.65
N LEU A 6 13.26 -9.64 5.70
CA LEU A 6 13.15 -8.54 4.74
C LEU A 6 14.06 -7.35 5.11
N ARG A 7 14.38 -7.17 6.40
CA ARG A 7 15.18 -6.04 6.89
C ARG A 7 16.54 -5.93 6.21
N ASP A 8 17.25 -7.05 6.05
CA ASP A 8 18.58 -7.06 5.39
C ASP A 8 18.54 -6.62 3.92
N ILE A 9 17.38 -6.77 3.27
CA ILE A 9 17.14 -6.34 1.89
C ILE A 9 16.71 -4.87 1.87
N ALA A 10 15.80 -4.49 2.78
CA ALA A 10 15.27 -3.14 2.91
C ALA A 10 16.36 -2.11 3.27
N GLU A 11 17.32 -2.49 4.13
CA GLU A 11 18.40 -1.62 4.60
C GLU A 11 19.63 -1.63 3.67
N ARG A 12 19.60 -2.39 2.57
CA ARG A 12 20.71 -2.48 1.64
C ARG A 12 20.93 -1.12 0.96
N PRO A 13 22.12 -0.50 1.10
CA PRO A 13 22.38 0.79 0.50
C PRO A 13 22.42 0.67 -1.04
N VAL A 14 21.81 1.66 -1.69
CA VAL A 14 21.92 1.84 -3.15
C VAL A 14 23.09 2.78 -3.42
N ASP A 15 24.05 2.34 -4.24
CA ASP A 15 25.15 3.21 -4.68
C ASP A 15 24.66 4.19 -5.74
N LEU A 16 24.27 5.40 -5.30
CA LEU A 16 23.80 6.45 -6.20
C LEU A 16 24.91 7.04 -7.10
N SER A 17 26.18 6.67 -6.88
CA SER A 17 27.29 7.10 -7.73
C SER A 17 27.50 6.17 -8.94
N ASP A 18 26.95 4.96 -8.90
CA ASP A 18 26.96 4.06 -10.05
C ASP A 18 25.86 4.46 -11.05
N PRO A 19 26.21 4.81 -12.31
CA PRO A 19 25.22 5.15 -13.33
C PRO A 19 24.26 4.00 -13.66
N ASN A 20 24.60 2.76 -13.30
CA ASN A 20 23.78 1.58 -13.55
C ASN A 20 22.91 1.16 -12.37
N ALA A 21 23.07 1.75 -11.17
CA ALA A 21 22.38 1.30 -9.96
C ALA A 21 20.86 1.21 -10.13
N MET A 22 20.25 2.18 -10.82
CA MET A 22 18.80 2.16 -11.09
C MET A 22 18.38 1.08 -12.09
N ALA A 23 19.24 0.70 -13.03
CA ALA A 23 18.95 -0.39 -13.95
C ALA A 23 19.05 -1.75 -13.23
N GLU A 24 20.05 -1.92 -12.36
CA GLU A 24 20.22 -3.11 -11.53
C GLU A 24 19.05 -3.30 -10.57
N LEU A 25 18.61 -2.23 -9.88
CA LEU A 25 17.44 -2.27 -9.01
C LEU A 25 16.16 -2.70 -9.73
N ARG A 26 15.95 -2.27 -10.98
CA ARG A 26 14.77 -2.67 -11.77
C ARG A 26 14.81 -4.14 -12.20
N GLN A 27 16.00 -4.72 -12.30
CA GLN A 27 16.20 -6.13 -12.66
C GLN A 27 16.30 -7.04 -11.43
N ALA A 28 16.47 -6.47 -10.24
CA ALA A 28 16.54 -7.20 -9.00
C ALA A 28 15.28 -8.04 -8.78
N ARG A 29 15.48 -9.19 -8.13
CA ARG A 29 14.37 -10.05 -7.74
C ARG A 29 13.48 -9.29 -6.73
N PRO A 30 12.14 -9.45 -6.78
CA PRO A 30 11.28 -8.87 -5.75
C PRO A 30 11.73 -9.25 -4.34
N PRO A 31 11.73 -8.33 -3.35
CA PRO A 31 12.31 -8.59 -2.02
C PRO A 31 11.78 -9.84 -1.32
N MET A 32 10.48 -10.12 -1.46
CA MET A 32 9.86 -11.30 -0.85
C MET A 32 10.30 -12.63 -1.49
N GLU A 33 10.57 -12.62 -2.79
CA GLU A 33 11.11 -13.78 -3.50
C GLU A 33 12.60 -13.98 -3.20
N GLU A 34 13.36 -12.88 -3.04
CA GLU A 34 14.76 -12.94 -2.60
C GLU A 34 14.89 -13.51 -1.19
N ALA A 35 14.02 -13.06 -0.26
CA ALA A 35 13.96 -13.57 1.10
C ALA A 35 13.36 -14.98 1.22
N GLY A 36 12.75 -15.53 0.15
CA GLY A 36 12.12 -16.84 0.15
C GLY A 36 10.85 -16.94 1.01
N VAL A 37 10.14 -15.81 1.19
CA VAL A 37 8.94 -15.70 2.05
C VAL A 37 7.70 -15.23 1.28
N ALA A 38 7.73 -15.27 -0.05
CA ALA A 38 6.68 -14.70 -0.89
C ALA A 38 5.28 -15.29 -0.60
N ALA A 39 5.18 -16.61 -0.39
CA ALA A 39 3.90 -17.26 -0.13
C ALA A 39 3.36 -16.90 1.27
N GLU A 40 4.21 -16.95 2.28
CA GLU A 40 3.88 -16.65 3.67
C GLU A 40 3.51 -15.17 3.84
N ALA A 41 4.23 -14.28 3.17
CA ALA A 41 3.98 -12.85 3.22
C ALA A 41 2.69 -12.46 2.48
N ALA A 42 2.40 -13.09 1.33
CA ALA A 42 1.13 -12.91 0.64
C ALA A 42 -0.05 -13.39 1.50
N ALA A 43 0.06 -14.57 2.11
CA ALA A 43 -0.97 -15.11 3.00
C ALA A 43 -1.18 -14.23 4.25
N ALA A 44 -0.10 -13.69 4.82
CA ALA A 44 -0.19 -12.76 5.95
C ALA A 44 -0.86 -11.45 5.54
N LEU A 45 -0.49 -10.89 4.38
CA LEU A 45 -1.13 -9.69 3.85
C LEU A 45 -2.63 -9.92 3.63
N ASP A 46 -3.02 -11.01 2.99
CA ASP A 46 -4.43 -11.32 2.76
C ASP A 46 -5.22 -11.46 4.06
N ALA A 47 -4.67 -12.15 5.05
CA ALA A 47 -5.31 -12.29 6.37
C ALA A 47 -5.49 -10.94 7.09
N LEU A 48 -4.50 -10.05 6.99
CA LEU A 48 -4.59 -8.70 7.59
C LEU A 48 -5.65 -7.85 6.90
N LEU A 49 -5.74 -7.89 5.58
CA LEU A 49 -6.73 -7.12 4.83
C LEU A 49 -8.15 -7.67 5.05
N ASP A 50 -8.33 -9.00 5.12
CA ASP A 50 -9.62 -9.61 5.47
C ASP A 50 -10.08 -9.18 6.87
N ALA A 51 -9.17 -9.16 7.85
CA ALA A 51 -9.46 -8.71 9.20
C ALA A 51 -9.79 -7.21 9.25
N TYR A 52 -9.10 -6.38 8.46
CA TYR A 52 -9.36 -4.94 8.37
C TYR A 52 -10.76 -4.64 7.80
N GLU A 53 -11.14 -5.35 6.74
CA GLU A 53 -12.42 -5.13 6.06
C GLU A 53 -13.61 -5.60 6.88
N THR A 54 -13.50 -6.78 7.48
CA THR A 54 -14.61 -7.43 8.21
C THR A 54 -14.67 -7.03 9.69
N GLY A 55 -13.54 -6.56 10.24
CA GLY A 55 -13.41 -6.13 11.62
C GLY A 55 -14.04 -4.78 11.90
N GLY A 56 -14.32 -4.53 13.19
CA GLY A 56 -14.70 -3.21 13.68
C GLY A 56 -13.50 -2.29 13.89
N SER A 57 -13.74 -1.08 14.39
CA SER A 57 -12.68 -0.08 14.63
C SER A 57 -11.49 -0.59 15.45
N PRO A 58 -11.67 -1.37 16.55
CA PRO A 58 -10.54 -1.91 17.30
C PRO A 58 -9.65 -2.83 16.47
N THR A 59 -10.24 -3.73 15.67
CA THR A 59 -9.48 -4.64 14.79
C THR A 59 -8.73 -3.87 13.71
N ARG A 60 -9.33 -2.81 13.15
CA ARG A 60 -8.64 -1.96 12.16
C ARG A 60 -7.44 -1.24 12.78
N GLU A 61 -7.56 -0.80 14.03
CA GLU A 61 -6.45 -0.20 14.77
C GLU A 61 -5.33 -1.22 15.03
N GLU A 62 -5.66 -2.44 15.42
CA GLU A 62 -4.68 -3.53 15.59
C GLU A 62 -3.94 -3.86 14.28
N VAL A 63 -4.65 -3.91 13.15
CA VAL A 63 -4.01 -4.12 11.83
C VAL A 63 -3.05 -2.98 11.50
N ARG A 64 -3.44 -1.73 11.76
CA ARG A 64 -2.55 -0.57 11.59
C ARG A 64 -1.33 -0.64 12.50
N ASP A 65 -1.50 -1.07 13.75
CA ASP A 65 -0.39 -1.31 14.69
C ASP A 65 0.60 -2.35 14.16
N ILE A 66 0.10 -3.44 13.57
CA ILE A 66 0.94 -4.48 12.95
C ILE A 66 1.78 -3.89 11.81
N PHE A 67 1.15 -3.14 10.89
CA PHE A 67 1.89 -2.48 9.80
C PHE A 67 2.92 -1.45 10.30
N ARG A 68 2.64 -0.75 11.40
CA ARG A 68 3.60 0.16 12.05
C ARG A 68 4.75 -0.58 12.74
N ALA A 69 4.48 -1.74 13.35
CA ALA A 69 5.47 -2.52 14.06
C ALA A 69 6.44 -3.27 13.14
N TYR A 70 6.03 -3.59 11.91
CA TYR A 70 6.80 -4.38 10.95
C TYR A 70 7.06 -3.59 9.64
N PRO A 71 7.98 -2.61 9.67
CA PRO A 71 8.20 -1.69 8.56
C PRO A 71 8.80 -2.34 7.31
N SER A 72 9.62 -3.39 7.44
CA SER A 72 10.20 -4.09 6.29
C SER A 72 9.18 -4.97 5.60
N PHE A 73 8.29 -5.62 6.37
CA PHE A 73 7.11 -6.29 5.82
C PHE A 73 6.21 -5.29 5.12
N ARG A 74 5.85 -4.19 5.76
CA ARG A 74 5.02 -3.13 5.18
C ARG A 74 5.62 -2.57 3.89
N TRP A 75 6.94 -2.37 3.84
CA TRP A 75 7.65 -1.90 2.65
C TRP A 75 7.58 -2.88 1.48
N ALA A 76 7.69 -4.19 1.74
CA ALA A 76 7.76 -5.19 0.68
C ALA A 76 6.40 -5.78 0.28
N ALA A 77 5.42 -5.78 1.18
CA ALA A 77 4.16 -6.50 1.02
C ALA A 77 3.23 -5.75 0.09
N HIS A 78 3.02 -6.29 -1.10
CA HIS A 78 2.16 -5.68 -2.11
C HIS A 78 1.26 -6.72 -2.75
N LEU A 79 0.07 -6.27 -3.12
CA LEU A 79 -0.84 -7.03 -3.98
C LEU A 79 -0.23 -7.14 -5.40
N PRO A 80 -0.63 -8.16 -6.20
CA PRO A 80 -0.16 -8.31 -7.57
C PRO A 80 -0.25 -7.02 -8.39
N ARG A 81 0.69 -6.76 -9.30
CA ARG A 81 0.67 -5.49 -10.08
C ARG A 81 -0.47 -5.43 -11.10
N ALA A 82 -0.85 -6.56 -11.68
CA ALA A 82 -1.94 -6.63 -12.65
C ALA A 82 -3.30 -6.74 -11.93
N TRP A 83 -4.26 -5.95 -12.38
CA TRP A 83 -5.66 -5.95 -11.96
C TRP A 83 -6.50 -5.16 -12.96
N ASN A 84 -7.80 -5.45 -13.01
CA ASN A 84 -8.73 -4.78 -13.90
C ASN A 84 -10.20 -4.81 -13.43
N SER A 85 -10.46 -5.26 -12.20
CA SER A 85 -11.81 -5.31 -11.64
C SER A 85 -12.01 -4.33 -10.48
N GLU A 86 -13.27 -3.96 -10.23
CA GLU A 86 -13.65 -3.09 -9.12
C GLU A 86 -13.26 -3.68 -7.76
N GLY A 87 -13.45 -4.98 -7.55
CA GLY A 87 -13.08 -5.65 -6.30
C GLY A 87 -11.57 -5.60 -6.05
N GLU A 88 -10.76 -5.75 -7.09
CA GLU A 88 -9.30 -5.63 -7.01
C GLU A 88 -8.84 -4.19 -6.75
N PHE A 89 -9.52 -3.20 -7.35
CA PHE A 89 -9.29 -1.77 -7.07
C PHE A 89 -9.59 -1.46 -5.60
N ARG A 90 -10.77 -1.87 -5.12
CA ARG A 90 -11.19 -1.70 -3.74
C ARG A 90 -10.19 -2.32 -2.76
N ARG A 91 -9.78 -3.57 -3.00
CA ARG A 91 -8.80 -4.28 -2.16
C ARG A 91 -7.46 -3.54 -2.06
N ARG A 92 -7.03 -2.86 -3.14
CA ARG A 92 -5.82 -2.02 -3.14
C ARG A 92 -5.99 -0.76 -2.33
N LEU A 93 -7.13 -0.08 -2.43
CA LEU A 93 -7.43 1.07 -1.58
C LEU A 93 -7.51 0.68 -0.10
N VAL A 94 -8.08 -0.49 0.21
CA VAL A 94 -8.09 -1.04 1.57
C VAL A 94 -6.66 -1.28 2.07
N HIS A 95 -5.77 -1.80 1.24
CA HIS A 95 -4.37 -1.95 1.60
C HIS A 95 -3.70 -0.61 1.92
N VAL A 96 -3.89 0.40 1.07
CA VAL A 96 -3.42 1.78 1.34
C VAL A 96 -4.00 2.31 2.67
N SER A 97 -5.30 2.13 2.88
CA SER A 97 -6.01 2.53 4.11
C SER A 97 -5.43 1.87 5.36
N ALA A 98 -5.10 0.58 5.30
CA ALA A 98 -4.54 -0.18 6.41
C ALA A 98 -3.08 0.17 6.74
N MET A 99 -2.31 0.69 5.77
CA MET A 99 -0.96 1.21 6.01
C MET A 99 -0.94 2.56 6.72
N ASP A 100 -2.04 3.31 6.65
CA ASP A 100 -2.35 4.54 7.40
C ASP A 100 -1.26 5.63 7.34
N GLN A 101 -1.17 6.33 6.21
CA GLN A 101 -0.22 7.42 5.90
C GLN A 101 1.25 7.06 5.88
N GLY A 102 1.56 5.85 6.31
CA GLY A 102 2.82 5.25 6.06
C GLY A 102 4.05 5.96 6.62
N ALA A 103 5.12 6.06 5.81
CA ALA A 103 6.35 6.78 6.18
C ALA A 103 6.37 8.19 5.56
N ASP A 104 5.70 8.37 4.42
CA ASP A 104 5.50 9.65 3.76
C ASP A 104 4.07 9.70 3.18
N PRO A 105 3.18 10.58 3.69
CA PRO A 105 1.81 10.68 3.19
C PRO A 105 1.72 11.12 1.72
N ARG A 106 2.81 11.68 1.16
CA ARG A 106 2.86 12.07 -0.26
C ARG A 106 2.95 10.85 -1.16
N ASP A 107 3.68 9.81 -0.76
CA ASP A 107 3.79 8.56 -1.52
C ASP A 107 2.44 7.81 -1.54
N GLU A 108 1.72 7.85 -0.41
CA GLU A 108 0.37 7.29 -0.32
C GLU A 108 -0.60 8.04 -1.24
N LEU A 109 -0.54 9.37 -1.27
CA LEU A 109 -1.37 10.18 -2.17
C LEU A 109 -1.05 9.90 -3.65
N MET A 110 0.23 9.79 -4.02
CA MET A 110 0.61 9.40 -5.39
C MET A 110 0.04 8.01 -5.75
N THR A 111 0.09 7.07 -4.80
CA THR A 111 -0.46 5.72 -4.97
C THR A 111 -1.97 5.76 -5.17
N ILE A 112 -2.70 6.55 -4.38
CA ILE A 112 -4.15 6.73 -4.51
C ILE A 112 -4.52 7.28 -5.89
N TRP A 113 -3.84 8.34 -6.34
CA TRP A 113 -4.11 8.92 -7.66
C TRP A 113 -3.81 7.95 -8.80
N TRP A 114 -2.68 7.24 -8.73
CA TRP A 114 -2.34 6.21 -9.71
C TRP A 114 -3.40 5.11 -9.77
N LEU A 115 -3.86 4.60 -8.62
CA LEU A 115 -4.93 3.61 -8.55
C LEU A 115 -6.23 4.13 -9.16
N CYS A 116 -6.63 5.36 -8.84
CA CYS A 116 -7.87 5.95 -9.35
C CYS A 116 -7.82 6.17 -10.87
N ASN A 117 -6.71 6.68 -11.40
CA ASN A 117 -6.53 6.85 -12.84
C ASN A 117 -6.59 5.51 -13.56
N ARG A 118 -5.89 4.50 -13.04
CA ARG A 118 -5.94 3.16 -13.61
C ARG A 118 -7.34 2.55 -13.57
N ALA A 119 -8.09 2.77 -12.49
CA ALA A 119 -9.47 2.30 -12.37
C ALA A 119 -10.38 2.98 -13.41
N ARG A 120 -10.24 4.30 -13.61
CA ARG A 120 -10.95 5.05 -14.66
C ARG A 120 -10.62 4.55 -16.05
N GLU A 121 -9.34 4.27 -16.36
CA GLU A 121 -8.93 3.64 -17.62
C GLU A 121 -9.60 2.28 -17.86
N CYS A 122 -9.87 1.54 -16.79
CA CYS A 122 -10.59 0.26 -16.84
C CYS A 122 -12.12 0.42 -16.88
N GLY A 123 -12.64 1.65 -16.90
CA GLY A 123 -14.07 1.94 -16.88
C GLY A 123 -14.76 1.71 -15.52
N ILE A 124 -13.99 1.64 -14.43
CA ILE A 124 -14.52 1.47 -13.08
C ILE A 124 -14.97 2.84 -12.54
N ASP A 125 -16.18 2.90 -11.97
CA ASP A 125 -16.64 4.07 -11.21
C ASP A 125 -15.93 4.11 -9.86
N VAL A 126 -15.00 5.05 -9.71
CA VAL A 126 -14.13 5.13 -8.54
C VAL A 126 -14.83 5.72 -7.32
N GLU A 127 -15.84 6.56 -7.51
CA GLU A 127 -16.40 7.39 -6.46
C GLU A 127 -17.09 6.57 -5.34
N PRO A 128 -17.93 5.55 -5.65
CA PRO A 128 -18.53 4.69 -4.62
C PRO A 128 -17.47 3.95 -3.80
N VAL A 129 -16.44 3.44 -4.46
CA VAL A 129 -15.36 2.66 -3.83
C VAL A 129 -14.52 3.54 -2.90
N LEU A 130 -14.20 4.77 -3.33
CA LEU A 130 -13.46 5.72 -2.51
C LEU A 130 -14.22 6.09 -1.24
N ARG A 131 -15.53 6.33 -1.33
CA ARG A 131 -16.35 6.61 -0.14
C ARG A 131 -16.37 5.44 0.83
N GLU A 132 -16.59 4.23 0.31
CA GLU A 132 -16.62 3.03 1.13
C GLU A 132 -15.30 2.85 1.88
N VAL A 133 -14.16 2.98 1.21
CA VAL A 133 -12.85 2.80 1.86
C VAL A 133 -12.50 3.97 2.77
N ALA A 134 -12.91 5.20 2.44
CA ALA A 134 -12.74 6.35 3.31
C ALA A 134 -13.44 6.14 4.67
N ASP A 135 -14.62 5.53 4.69
CA ASP A 135 -15.35 5.20 5.92
C ASP A 135 -14.65 4.14 6.80
N LEU A 136 -13.77 3.31 6.20
CA LEU A 136 -12.93 2.35 6.93
C LEU A 136 -11.64 2.99 7.46
N SER A 137 -11.22 4.09 6.85
CA SER A 137 -9.91 4.71 7.04
C SER A 137 -9.81 5.51 8.33
N SER A 138 -8.59 5.68 8.81
CA SER A 138 -8.29 6.52 9.98
C SER A 138 -8.61 7.99 9.70
N ASP A 139 -9.17 8.68 10.70
CA ASP A 139 -9.37 10.14 10.71
C ASP A 139 -8.20 10.89 11.40
N ALA A 140 -7.18 10.16 11.86
CA ALA A 140 -5.98 10.75 12.45
C ALA A 140 -5.08 11.41 11.39
N ASP A 141 -4.58 12.60 11.70
CA ASP A 141 -3.57 13.30 10.89
C ASP A 141 -2.19 13.16 11.56
N LEU A 142 -1.44 12.13 11.18
CA LEU A 142 -0.17 11.77 11.83
C LEU A 142 0.97 12.73 11.46
N TYR A 143 0.88 13.37 10.28
CA TYR A 143 1.98 14.13 9.69
C TYR A 143 1.62 15.56 9.29
N GLY A 144 0.41 16.05 9.60
CA GLY A 144 -0.05 17.40 9.25
C GLY A 144 -0.39 17.56 7.76
N PHE A 145 -0.72 16.46 7.08
CA PHE A 145 -1.03 16.42 5.65
C PHE A 145 -2.49 16.00 5.37
N GLY A 146 -3.31 15.94 6.43
CA GLY A 146 -4.69 15.46 6.41
C GLY A 146 -4.77 13.94 6.53
N SER A 147 -5.81 13.44 7.19
CA SER A 147 -5.97 12.02 7.55
C SER A 147 -6.01 11.05 6.38
N MET A 148 -5.79 9.75 6.63
CA MET A 148 -5.91 8.73 5.58
C MET A 148 -7.30 8.73 4.92
N GLN A 149 -8.37 8.95 5.71
CA GLN A 149 -9.72 9.17 5.18
C GLN A 149 -9.78 10.34 4.19
N MET A 150 -9.17 11.48 4.53
CA MET A 150 -9.11 12.64 3.63
C MET A 150 -8.29 12.30 2.38
N LEU A 151 -7.12 11.66 2.52
CA LEU A 151 -6.26 11.31 1.39
C LEU A 151 -6.95 10.35 0.41
N ILE A 152 -7.69 9.35 0.90
CA ILE A 152 -8.51 8.49 0.03
C ILE A 152 -9.50 9.33 -0.77
N MET A 153 -10.23 10.24 -0.12
CA MET A 153 -11.21 11.09 -0.83
C MET A 153 -10.59 12.02 -1.87
N ARG A 154 -9.30 12.36 -1.75
CA ARG A 154 -8.56 13.10 -2.78
C ARG A 154 -8.29 12.29 -4.04
N GLY A 155 -8.59 10.99 -4.06
CA GLY A 155 -8.65 10.18 -5.29
C GLY A 155 -9.71 10.65 -6.29
N LEU A 156 -10.70 11.43 -5.85
CA LEU A 156 -11.68 12.10 -6.72
C LEU A 156 -11.06 13.21 -7.57
N GLU A 157 -9.91 13.74 -7.17
CA GLU A 157 -9.17 14.71 -7.97
C GLU A 157 -8.69 14.03 -9.27
N GLU A 158 -8.88 14.70 -10.41
CA GLU A 158 -8.36 14.25 -11.70
C GLU A 158 -6.96 14.83 -11.90
N HIS A 159 -5.96 13.96 -11.90
CA HIS A 159 -4.56 14.31 -12.16
C HIS A 159 -4.07 13.52 -13.35
N ASP A 160 -3.47 14.18 -14.34
CA ASP A 160 -2.78 13.51 -15.42
C ASP A 160 -1.38 13.12 -14.93
N LEU A 161 -1.16 11.83 -14.62
CA LEU A 161 0.06 11.36 -13.99
C LEU A 161 1.15 10.89 -14.96
N GLY A 162 0.89 10.94 -16.27
CA GLY A 162 1.88 10.65 -17.32
C GLY A 162 2.27 9.19 -17.51
#